data_AF-A0A2N6K1I4-F1
#
_entry.id   AF-A0A2N6K1I4-F1
#
_cell.length_a   1.000
_cell.length_b   1.000
_cell.length_c   1.000
_cell.angle_alpha   90.00
_cell.angle_beta   90.00
_cell.angle_gamma   90.00
#
_symmetry.space_group_name_H-M   'P 1'
#
loop_
_entity.id
_entity.type
_entity.pdbx_description
1 polymer ?
#
loop_
_entity_poly.entity_id
_entity_poly.type
_entity_poly.pdbx_seq_one_letter_code
_entity_poly.pdbx_strand_id
1 'polypeptide(L)'
;MTSYQINLEGDVLKVRFGQPANGDQVVRDAAARLDEMITLGELAGGKLLKIDGPASVAVSYLIAHKISHLYSAIAVFDPKIGRKGYKSFIVAVSHTPAYKIGELIETDEPQKDKINPKVVICGPSQSGKSCLREGLKQAISNIAGAPYPYVITACPDGEGAWYSEAAQRDLKLAQQLKAAYKAKFTPEFATKAANWVRNANTPLNIIEVGGRITNENRIIMREATHAVILSGKNDKIPEWQEFCESLGLRIVAIIHSDLEDKEDVIESESPVLTGKVHCLERGKDVSGREMVQMLAKVLVRLGSK
;
A
#
# COMPACT_ATOMS: atom_id res chain seq x y z
N MET A 1 -10.81 11.61 18.74
CA MET A 1 -10.72 10.56 17.69
C MET A 1 -9.54 9.66 18.05
N THR A 2 -9.69 8.34 17.98
CA THR A 2 -8.65 7.37 18.38
C THR A 2 -7.59 7.17 17.29
N SER A 3 -6.42 6.64 17.67
CA SER A 3 -5.35 6.26 16.74
C SER A 3 -5.61 4.95 15.99
N TYR A 4 -6.59 4.16 16.47
CA TYR A 4 -7.04 2.94 15.81
C TYR A 4 -8.55 2.77 15.94
N GLN A 5 -9.19 2.28 14.88
CA GLN A 5 -10.65 2.13 14.81
C GLN A 5 -11.00 0.69 14.47
N ILE A 6 -11.96 0.14 15.22
CA ILE A 6 -12.42 -1.24 15.09
C ILE A 6 -13.95 -1.24 15.16
N ASN A 7 -14.58 -1.77 14.11
CA ASN A 7 -16.03 -1.92 13.99
C ASN A 7 -16.37 -3.31 13.46
N LEU A 8 -17.51 -3.87 13.88
CA LEU A 8 -18.01 -5.13 13.37
C LEU A 8 -19.10 -4.86 12.30
N GLU A 9 -18.93 -5.44 11.12
CA GLU A 9 -19.91 -5.43 10.02
C GLU A 9 -20.29 -6.87 9.68
N GLY A 10 -21.41 -7.35 10.23
CA GLY A 10 -21.79 -8.77 10.11
C GLY A 10 -20.75 -9.67 10.76
N ASP A 11 -20.11 -10.52 9.97
CA ASP A 11 -19.02 -11.42 10.39
C ASP A 11 -17.62 -10.89 10.03
N VAL A 12 -17.51 -9.59 9.71
CA VAL A 12 -16.25 -8.94 9.34
C VAL A 12 -15.88 -7.84 10.33
N LEU A 13 -14.76 -8.04 11.04
CA LEU A 13 -14.11 -7.03 11.85
C LEU A 13 -13.34 -6.06 10.94
N LYS A 14 -13.88 -4.86 10.73
CA LYS A 14 -13.20 -3.78 10.03
C LYS A 14 -12.19 -3.11 10.94
N VAL A 15 -10.96 -3.01 10.48
CA VAL A 15 -9.88 -2.36 11.23
C VAL A 15 -9.20 -1.29 10.39
N ARG A 16 -8.82 -0.17 10.99
CA ARG A 16 -8.05 0.87 10.29
C ARG A 16 -7.28 1.76 11.25
N PHE A 17 -6.18 2.32 10.76
CA PHE A 17 -5.50 3.43 11.42
C PHE A 17 -6.39 4.67 11.45
N GLY A 18 -6.33 5.40 12.57
CA GLY A 18 -7.02 6.67 12.79
C GLY A 18 -6.02 7.82 12.81
N GLN A 19 -6.02 8.60 13.89
CA GLN A 19 -5.08 9.70 14.05
C GLN A 19 -3.62 9.20 14.11
N PRO A 20 -2.64 9.95 13.55
CA PRO A 20 -1.23 9.60 13.64
C PRO A 20 -0.79 9.38 15.09
N ALA A 21 -0.18 8.23 15.36
CA ALA A 21 0.34 7.89 16.68
C ALA A 21 1.44 6.82 16.59
N ASN A 22 2.24 6.71 17.66
CA ASN A 22 3.24 5.65 17.80
C ASN A 22 2.56 4.29 18.02
N GLY A 23 3.29 3.22 17.68
CA GLY A 23 2.77 1.86 17.74
C GLY A 23 2.25 1.44 19.12
N ASP A 24 2.85 1.94 20.20
CA ASP A 24 2.39 1.67 21.57
C ASP A 24 1.01 2.28 21.85
N GLN A 25 0.77 3.53 21.40
CA GLN A 25 -0.54 4.17 21.55
C GLN A 25 -1.61 3.50 20.69
N VAL A 26 -1.27 3.11 19.45
CA VAL A 26 -2.17 2.37 18.56
C VAL A 26 -2.62 1.05 19.21
N VAL A 27 -1.71 0.34 19.86
CA VAL A 27 -2.03 -0.90 20.59
C VAL A 27 -2.94 -0.63 21.79
N ARG A 28 -2.69 0.41 22.59
CA ARG A 28 -3.55 0.78 23.73
C ARG A 28 -4.99 1.13 23.28
N ASP A 29 -5.13 1.94 22.23
CA ASP A 29 -6.43 2.33 21.71
C ASP A 29 -7.20 1.12 21.13
N ALA A 30 -6.50 0.25 20.38
CA ALA A 30 -7.08 -0.98 19.87
C ALA A 30 -7.54 -1.91 21.01
N ALA A 31 -6.75 -2.03 22.08
CA ALA A 31 -7.07 -2.88 23.21
C ALA A 31 -8.33 -2.37 23.94
N ALA A 32 -8.37 -1.06 24.23
CA ALA A 32 -9.52 -0.42 24.86
C ALA A 32 -10.81 -0.62 24.07
N ARG A 33 -10.75 -0.46 22.73
CA ARG A 33 -11.92 -0.67 21.87
C ARG A 33 -12.35 -2.14 21.83
N LEU A 34 -11.42 -3.09 21.77
CA LEU A 34 -11.77 -4.52 21.81
C LEU A 34 -12.40 -4.91 23.15
N ASP A 35 -11.87 -4.41 24.26
CA ASP A 35 -12.41 -4.69 25.60
C ASP A 35 -13.83 -4.11 25.77
N GLU A 36 -14.08 -2.91 25.24
CA GLU A 36 -15.41 -2.32 25.16
C GLU A 36 -16.36 -3.20 24.34
N MET A 37 -15.98 -3.58 23.10
CA MET A 37 -16.80 -4.42 22.22
C MET A 37 -17.16 -5.78 22.84
N ILE A 38 -16.21 -6.39 23.57
CA ILE A 38 -16.44 -7.65 24.28
C ILE A 38 -17.40 -7.43 25.45
N THR A 39 -17.18 -6.39 26.25
CA THR A 39 -18.01 -6.07 27.43
C THR A 39 -19.46 -5.75 27.03
N LEU A 40 -19.64 -5.05 25.91
CA LEU A 40 -20.96 -4.71 25.36
C LEU A 40 -21.62 -5.86 24.59
N GLY A 41 -20.93 -6.99 24.41
CA GLY A 41 -21.44 -8.14 23.66
C GLY A 41 -21.50 -7.94 22.14
N GLU A 42 -20.87 -6.88 21.60
CA GLU A 42 -20.73 -6.68 20.15
C GLU A 42 -19.93 -7.84 19.53
N LEU A 43 -18.92 -8.34 20.25
CA LEU A 43 -18.13 -9.52 19.87
C LEU A 43 -18.60 -10.76 20.63
N ALA A 44 -19.80 -11.27 20.29
CA ALA A 44 -20.43 -12.41 20.97
C ALA A 44 -19.76 -13.78 20.69
N GLY A 45 -18.78 -13.84 19.78
CA GLY A 45 -18.17 -15.09 19.33
C GLY A 45 -18.93 -15.75 18.18
N GLY A 46 -18.45 -16.91 17.72
CA GLY A 46 -19.08 -17.61 16.61
C GLY A 46 -18.17 -18.59 15.87
N LYS A 47 -18.63 -19.07 14.71
CA LYS A 47 -17.89 -20.07 13.92
C LYS A 47 -16.65 -19.49 13.22
N LEU A 48 -16.80 -18.30 12.62
CA LEU A 48 -15.76 -17.66 11.84
C LEU A 48 -15.86 -16.14 12.03
N LEU A 49 -14.74 -15.48 12.25
CA LEU A 49 -14.61 -14.04 12.10
C LEU A 49 -13.60 -13.72 11.00
N LYS A 50 -13.96 -12.79 10.12
CA LYS A 50 -13.06 -12.23 9.11
C LYS A 50 -12.48 -10.90 9.61
N ILE A 51 -11.19 -10.65 9.39
CA ILE A 51 -10.55 -9.36 9.69
C ILE A 51 -10.19 -8.67 8.38
N ASP A 52 -10.62 -7.42 8.22
CA ASP A 52 -10.48 -6.66 6.97
C ASP A 52 -10.00 -5.24 7.24
N GLY A 53 -8.76 -4.96 6.82
CA GLY A 53 -8.16 -3.63 6.84
C GLY A 53 -6.71 -3.62 7.33
N PRO A 54 -6.04 -2.46 7.29
CA PRO A 54 -4.64 -2.36 7.67
C PRO A 54 -4.44 -2.47 9.18
N ALA A 55 -3.49 -3.31 9.58
CA ALA A 55 -3.05 -3.48 10.96
C ALA A 55 -1.52 -3.55 11.02
N SER A 56 -0.94 -2.99 12.09
CA SER A 56 0.48 -3.26 12.40
C SER A 56 0.62 -4.69 12.94
N VAL A 57 1.84 -5.24 12.90
CA VAL A 57 2.11 -6.58 13.43
C VAL A 57 1.65 -6.70 14.90
N ALA A 58 1.98 -5.71 15.73
CA ALA A 58 1.59 -5.71 17.14
C ALA A 58 0.07 -5.69 17.34
N VAL A 59 -0.66 -4.91 16.53
CA VAL A 59 -2.13 -4.87 16.59
C VAL A 59 -2.74 -6.19 16.12
N SER A 60 -2.16 -6.84 15.10
CA SER A 60 -2.61 -8.17 14.66
C SER A 60 -2.51 -9.22 15.78
N TYR A 61 -1.40 -9.23 16.53
CA TYR A 61 -1.24 -10.12 17.69
C TYR A 61 -2.22 -9.78 18.81
N LEU A 62 -2.43 -8.50 19.10
CA LEU A 62 -3.40 -8.05 20.10
C LEU A 62 -4.82 -8.50 19.74
N ILE A 63 -5.27 -8.24 18.50
CA ILE A 63 -6.59 -8.66 18.03
C ILE A 63 -6.71 -10.18 18.20
N ALA A 64 -5.77 -10.95 17.65
CA ALA A 64 -5.79 -12.42 17.75
C ALA A 64 -5.87 -12.90 19.21
N HIS A 65 -5.11 -12.30 20.13
CA HIS A 65 -5.16 -12.61 21.56
C HIS A 65 -6.55 -12.34 22.17
N LYS A 66 -7.13 -11.18 21.87
CA LYS A 66 -8.41 -10.74 22.44
C LYS A 66 -9.62 -11.51 21.91
N ILE A 67 -9.58 -12.05 20.69
CA ILE A 67 -10.77 -12.66 20.06
C ILE A 67 -10.66 -14.15 19.71
N SER A 68 -9.46 -14.76 19.73
CA SER A 68 -9.28 -16.18 19.38
C SER A 68 -10.10 -17.14 20.24
N HIS A 69 -10.27 -16.83 21.51
CA HIS A 69 -11.07 -17.64 22.43
C HIS A 69 -12.59 -17.48 22.23
N LEU A 70 -13.05 -16.49 21.46
CA LEU A 70 -14.47 -16.23 21.19
C LEU A 70 -14.94 -16.90 19.90
N TYR A 71 -14.04 -17.14 18.94
CA TYR A 71 -14.39 -17.65 17.62
C TYR A 71 -13.72 -18.99 17.33
N SER A 72 -14.44 -19.92 16.68
CA SER A 72 -13.85 -21.20 16.29
C SER A 72 -12.75 -21.05 15.24
N ALA A 73 -12.81 -20.02 14.40
CA ALA A 73 -11.76 -19.67 13.44
C ALA A 73 -11.70 -18.16 13.19
N ILE A 74 -10.51 -17.68 12.82
CA ILE A 74 -10.28 -16.29 12.39
C ILE A 74 -9.55 -16.31 11.06
N ALA A 75 -10.08 -15.57 10.08
CA ALA A 75 -9.46 -15.39 8.77
C ALA A 75 -9.09 -13.93 8.50
N VAL A 76 -7.92 -13.69 7.93
CA VAL A 76 -7.37 -12.33 7.72
C VAL A 76 -7.30 -12.02 6.23
N PHE A 77 -7.81 -10.87 5.84
CA PHE A 77 -7.81 -10.42 4.46
C PHE A 77 -6.37 -10.25 3.92
N ASP A 78 -6.06 -10.88 2.80
CA ASP A 78 -4.85 -10.60 2.02
C ASP A 78 -5.25 -10.02 0.66
N PRO A 79 -4.88 -8.77 0.36
CA PRO A 79 -5.32 -8.09 -0.86
C PRO A 79 -4.63 -8.56 -2.14
N LYS A 80 -3.57 -9.39 -2.07
CA LYS A 80 -2.76 -9.80 -3.23
C LYS A 80 -3.07 -11.21 -3.73
N ILE A 81 -4.03 -11.89 -3.12
CA ILE A 81 -4.38 -13.28 -3.44
C ILE A 81 -5.86 -13.40 -3.79
N GLY A 82 -6.23 -14.58 -4.28
CA GLY A 82 -7.60 -14.88 -4.67
C GLY A 82 -7.93 -14.59 -6.11
N ARG A 83 -9.21 -14.74 -6.43
CA ARG A 83 -9.77 -14.41 -7.73
C ARG A 83 -10.00 -12.91 -7.87
N LYS A 84 -9.80 -12.40 -9.09
CA LYS A 84 -10.03 -10.98 -9.42
C LYS A 84 -11.45 -10.57 -9.03
N GLY A 85 -11.55 -9.48 -8.26
CA GLY A 85 -12.82 -8.92 -7.81
C GLY A 85 -13.35 -9.49 -6.49
N TYR A 86 -12.80 -10.60 -6.00
CA TYR A 86 -13.22 -11.21 -4.74
C TYR A 86 -12.25 -10.82 -3.62
N LYS A 87 -12.74 -10.70 -2.38
CA LYS A 87 -11.86 -10.62 -1.21
C LYS A 87 -11.51 -12.04 -0.77
N SER A 88 -10.22 -12.30 -0.57
CA SER A 88 -9.71 -13.55 -0.04
C SER A 88 -9.17 -13.35 1.37
N PHE A 89 -9.57 -14.22 2.28
CA PHE A 89 -9.14 -14.24 3.67
C PHE A 89 -8.38 -15.54 3.93
N ILE A 90 -7.25 -15.45 4.63
CA ILE A 90 -6.43 -16.61 5.03
C ILE A 90 -6.81 -16.98 6.46
N VAL A 91 -7.25 -18.22 6.69
CA VAL A 91 -7.48 -18.73 8.05
C VAL A 91 -6.16 -18.77 8.82
N ALA A 92 -6.04 -17.94 9.85
CA ALA A 92 -4.84 -17.77 10.66
C ALA A 92 -4.97 -18.38 12.07
N VAL A 93 -6.20 -18.52 12.57
CA VAL A 93 -6.52 -19.19 13.84
C VAL A 93 -7.63 -20.19 13.59
N SER A 94 -7.50 -21.40 14.15
CA SER A 94 -8.57 -22.39 14.13
C SER A 94 -8.52 -23.27 15.38
N HIS A 95 -9.68 -23.44 15.99
CA HIS A 95 -9.98 -24.35 17.10
C HIS A 95 -10.98 -25.43 16.67
N THR A 96 -11.18 -25.60 15.37
CA THR A 96 -12.20 -26.49 14.79
C THR A 96 -11.67 -27.20 13.54
N PRO A 97 -12.08 -28.46 13.27
CA PRO A 97 -11.75 -29.12 12.01
C PRO A 97 -12.47 -28.52 10.79
N ALA A 98 -13.51 -27.70 11.00
CA ALA A 98 -14.30 -27.10 9.92
C ALA A 98 -13.53 -26.07 9.08
N TYR A 99 -12.47 -25.45 9.65
CA TYR A 99 -11.63 -24.49 8.96
C TYR A 99 -10.15 -24.85 9.19
N LYS A 100 -9.39 -25.00 8.11
CA LYS A 100 -7.98 -25.40 8.20
C LYS A 100 -7.07 -24.17 8.20
N ILE A 101 -6.01 -24.20 9.00
CA ILE A 101 -4.98 -23.15 8.95
C ILE A 101 -4.42 -23.05 7.52
N GLY A 102 -4.36 -21.82 6.99
CA GLY A 102 -3.92 -21.53 5.63
C GLY A 102 -4.99 -21.69 4.55
N GLU A 103 -6.20 -22.13 4.90
CA GLU A 103 -7.34 -22.16 3.99
C GLU A 103 -7.72 -20.75 3.52
N LEU A 104 -8.12 -20.63 2.26
CA LEU A 104 -8.62 -19.39 1.68
C LEU A 104 -10.14 -19.37 1.70
N ILE A 105 -10.69 -18.34 2.34
CA ILE A 105 -12.13 -18.06 2.36
C ILE A 105 -12.37 -16.85 1.47
N GLU A 106 -13.13 -17.02 0.40
CA GLU A 106 -13.52 -15.94 -0.50
C GLU A 106 -14.89 -15.36 -0.14
N THR A 107 -15.13 -14.10 -0.49
CA THR A 107 -16.49 -13.54 -0.46
C THR A 107 -17.39 -14.22 -1.48
N ASP A 108 -18.68 -14.36 -1.18
CA ASP A 108 -19.64 -15.01 -2.08
C ASP A 108 -19.86 -14.18 -3.36
N GLU A 109 -19.91 -12.85 -3.20
CA GLU A 109 -20.05 -11.91 -4.30
C GLU A 109 -18.73 -11.17 -4.60
N PRO A 110 -18.47 -10.83 -5.87
CA PRO A 110 -17.40 -9.91 -6.20
C PRO A 110 -17.72 -8.50 -5.68
N GLN A 111 -16.69 -7.71 -5.44
CA GLN A 111 -16.84 -6.28 -5.15
C GLN A 111 -17.50 -5.60 -6.36
N LYS A 112 -18.81 -5.32 -6.27
CA LYS A 112 -19.57 -4.55 -7.25
C LYS A 112 -19.07 -3.09 -7.25
N ASP A 113 -18.93 -2.52 -8.44
CA ASP A 113 -18.78 -1.07 -8.70
C ASP A 113 -17.56 -0.34 -8.09
N LYS A 114 -16.54 -1.07 -7.60
CA LYS A 114 -15.33 -0.43 -7.06
C LYS A 114 -14.21 -0.35 -8.11
N ILE A 115 -13.86 0.87 -8.48
CA ILE A 115 -12.59 1.14 -9.15
C ILE A 115 -11.50 0.94 -8.10
N ASN A 116 -10.58 0.02 -8.39
CA ASN A 116 -9.39 -0.24 -7.58
C ASN A 116 -8.18 0.25 -8.37
N PRO A 117 -7.82 1.55 -8.33
CA PRO A 117 -6.68 2.07 -9.06
C PRO A 117 -5.41 1.33 -8.63
N LYS A 118 -4.65 0.93 -9.64
CA LYS A 118 -3.33 0.33 -9.53
C LYS A 118 -2.37 1.28 -10.21
N VAL A 119 -1.74 2.12 -9.39
CA VAL A 119 -0.91 3.24 -9.84
C VAL A 119 0.54 2.83 -9.73
N VAL A 120 1.24 2.72 -10.85
CA VAL A 120 2.68 2.46 -10.84
C VAL A 120 3.45 3.77 -10.69
N ILE A 121 4.42 3.80 -9.76
CA ILE A 121 5.44 4.85 -9.69
C ILE A 121 6.66 4.35 -10.46
N CYS A 122 6.90 4.95 -11.63
CA CYS A 122 7.92 4.52 -12.58
C CYS A 122 8.86 5.67 -12.95
N GLY A 123 9.88 5.38 -13.75
CA GLY A 123 10.92 6.33 -14.13
C GLY A 123 12.33 5.84 -13.78
N PRO A 124 13.38 6.56 -14.22
CA PRO A 124 14.76 6.11 -14.11
C PRO A 124 15.21 5.80 -12.67
N SER A 125 16.24 4.98 -12.56
CA SER A 125 16.94 4.74 -11.29
C SER A 125 17.34 6.06 -10.62
N GLN A 126 17.33 6.08 -9.28
CA GLN A 126 17.71 7.25 -8.47
C GLN A 126 16.82 8.50 -8.60
N SER A 127 15.66 8.43 -9.26
CA SER A 127 14.71 9.55 -9.31
C SER A 127 13.89 9.78 -8.03
N GLY A 128 14.22 9.15 -6.90
CA GLY A 128 13.47 9.34 -5.64
C GLY A 128 12.15 8.58 -5.48
N LYS A 129 11.86 7.57 -6.32
CA LYS A 129 10.59 6.80 -6.30
C LYS A 129 10.17 6.28 -4.93
N SER A 130 11.11 5.69 -4.19
CA SER A 130 10.86 5.10 -2.87
C SER A 130 10.52 6.18 -1.83
N CYS A 131 11.18 7.34 -1.92
CA CYS A 131 10.88 8.52 -1.09
C CYS A 131 9.50 9.07 -1.42
N LEU A 132 9.17 9.22 -2.71
CA LEU A 132 7.85 9.66 -3.14
C LEU A 132 6.75 8.71 -2.67
N ARG A 133 6.95 7.40 -2.81
CA ARG A 133 6.01 6.37 -2.34
C ARG A 133 5.71 6.51 -0.85
N GLU A 134 6.74 6.70 -0.03
CA GLU A 134 6.55 6.83 1.42
C GLU A 134 5.85 8.15 1.77
N GLY A 135 6.26 9.25 1.17
CA GLY A 135 5.58 10.54 1.33
C GLY A 135 4.11 10.49 0.91
N LEU A 136 3.80 9.82 -0.20
CA LEU A 136 2.43 9.61 -0.66
C LEU A 136 1.61 8.78 0.32
N LYS A 137 2.18 7.71 0.88
CA LYS A 137 1.49 6.88 1.87
C LYS A 137 1.02 7.72 3.06
N GLN A 138 1.89 8.59 3.57
CA GLN A 138 1.58 9.49 4.68
C GLN A 138 0.61 10.60 4.28
N ALA A 139 0.86 11.27 3.14
CA ALA A 139 0.02 12.35 2.64
C ALA A 139 -1.41 11.89 2.36
N ILE A 140 -1.59 10.71 1.74
CA ILE A 140 -2.92 10.11 1.51
C ILE A 140 -3.61 9.77 2.84
N SER A 141 -2.88 9.18 3.79
CA SER A 141 -3.44 8.81 5.09
C SER A 141 -3.93 10.03 5.91
N ASN A 142 -3.37 11.21 5.63
CA ASN A 142 -3.77 12.47 6.26
C ASN A 142 -5.00 13.13 5.58
N ILE A 143 -5.44 12.62 4.42
CA ILE A 143 -6.66 13.12 3.75
C ILE A 143 -7.89 12.49 4.42
N ALA A 144 -8.76 13.32 4.97
CA ALA A 144 -10.00 12.86 5.59
C ALA A 144 -10.84 12.02 4.62
N GLY A 145 -11.20 10.81 5.04
CA GLY A 145 -12.01 9.88 4.24
C GLY A 145 -11.26 9.15 3.12
N ALA A 146 -9.98 9.43 2.91
CA ALA A 146 -9.18 8.69 1.94
C ALA A 146 -8.97 7.22 2.36
N PRO A 147 -8.89 6.29 1.41
CA PRO A 147 -8.53 4.92 1.71
C PRO A 147 -7.06 4.82 2.12
N TYR A 148 -6.74 3.86 2.99
CA TYR A 148 -5.35 3.53 3.26
C TYR A 148 -4.68 2.97 1.98
N PRO A 149 -3.59 3.60 1.48
CA PRO A 149 -2.98 3.16 0.24
C PRO A 149 -2.21 1.86 0.44
N TYR A 150 -2.59 0.82 -0.30
CA TYR A 150 -1.88 -0.45 -0.28
C TYR A 150 -0.63 -0.39 -1.16
N VAL A 151 0.52 -0.75 -0.61
CA VAL A 151 1.81 -0.68 -1.31
C VAL A 151 2.25 -2.08 -1.74
N ILE A 152 2.60 -2.21 -3.03
CA ILE A 152 3.26 -3.39 -3.60
C ILE A 152 4.67 -3.00 -4.01
N THR A 153 5.67 -3.51 -3.30
CA THR A 153 7.08 -3.43 -3.71
C THR A 153 7.35 -4.52 -4.75
N ALA A 154 7.24 -4.15 -6.02
CA ALA A 154 7.38 -5.04 -7.17
C ALA A 154 8.81 -5.00 -7.76
N CYS A 155 9.81 -4.79 -6.90
CA CYS A 155 11.22 -4.77 -7.25
C CYS A 155 12.02 -5.44 -6.12
N PRO A 156 12.87 -6.45 -6.41
CA PRO A 156 13.63 -7.15 -5.39
C PRO A 156 14.94 -6.41 -5.04
N ASP A 157 14.89 -5.09 -4.85
CA ASP A 157 16.08 -4.26 -4.65
C ASP A 157 16.62 -4.24 -3.22
N GLY A 158 15.98 -5.01 -2.33
CA GLY A 158 16.32 -5.15 -0.92
C GLY A 158 15.64 -4.12 -0.01
N GLU A 159 14.82 -3.23 -0.57
CA GLU A 159 13.97 -2.36 0.25
C GLU A 159 12.72 -3.09 0.76
N GLY A 160 12.24 -2.66 1.92
CA GLY A 160 10.93 -3.02 2.44
C GLY A 160 10.28 -1.84 3.14
N ALA A 161 9.09 -2.06 3.71
CA ALA A 161 8.37 -1.03 4.46
C ALA A 161 9.18 -0.44 5.64
N TRP A 162 10.19 -1.17 6.12
CA TRP A 162 11.11 -0.76 7.17
C TRP A 162 12.16 0.28 6.73
N TYR A 163 12.46 0.38 5.43
CA TYR A 163 13.65 1.10 4.96
C TYR A 163 13.62 2.59 5.28
N SER A 164 12.48 3.26 5.04
CA SER A 164 12.39 4.71 5.24
C SER A 164 12.54 5.08 6.73
N GLU A 165 11.86 4.35 7.62
CA GLU A 165 11.96 4.56 9.07
C GLU A 165 13.37 4.25 9.57
N ALA A 166 13.98 3.17 9.09
CA ALA A 166 15.37 2.85 9.41
C ALA A 166 16.32 3.95 8.94
N ALA A 167 16.13 4.47 7.72
CA ALA A 167 16.98 5.52 7.15
C ALA A 167 16.85 6.87 7.86
N GLN A 168 15.68 7.19 8.42
CA GLN A 168 15.47 8.37 9.28
C GLN A 168 16.29 8.30 10.57
N ARG A 169 16.49 7.08 11.11
CA ARG A 169 17.25 6.87 12.36
C ARG A 169 18.74 6.65 12.12
N ASP A 170 19.07 5.79 11.15
CA ASP A 170 20.43 5.40 10.78
C ASP A 170 20.48 5.01 9.30
N LEU A 171 20.85 5.98 8.47
CA LEU A 171 20.95 5.81 7.02
C LEU A 171 21.98 4.74 6.63
N LYS A 172 23.09 4.63 7.37
CA LYS A 172 24.18 3.69 7.05
C LYS A 172 23.72 2.26 7.31
N LEU A 173 23.09 2.00 8.45
CA LEU A 173 22.51 0.69 8.76
C LEU A 173 21.42 0.32 7.74
N ALA A 174 20.54 1.26 7.40
CA ALA A 174 19.49 1.01 6.41
C ALA A 174 20.08 0.59 5.05
N GLN A 175 21.14 1.26 4.59
CA GLN A 175 21.86 0.90 3.36
C GLN A 175 22.51 -0.48 3.43
N GLN A 176 23.13 -0.83 4.56
CA GLN A 176 23.74 -2.15 4.77
C GLN A 176 22.68 -3.26 4.71
N LEU A 177 21.56 -3.09 5.41
CA LEU A 177 20.44 -4.04 5.39
C LEU A 177 19.86 -4.17 3.98
N LYS A 178 19.65 -3.05 3.27
CA LYS A 178 19.15 -3.08 1.90
C LYS A 178 20.05 -3.92 0.99
N ALA A 179 21.36 -3.72 1.10
CA ALA A 179 22.32 -4.49 0.32
C ALA A 179 22.25 -6.00 0.65
N ALA A 180 22.08 -6.35 1.93
CA ALA A 180 21.97 -7.74 2.38
C ALA A 180 20.69 -8.44 1.91
N TYR A 181 19.57 -7.72 1.80
CA TYR A 181 18.28 -8.28 1.36
C TYR A 181 18.03 -8.19 -0.15
N LYS A 182 18.92 -7.55 -0.91
CA LYS A 182 18.78 -7.40 -2.35
C LYS A 182 18.82 -8.76 -3.05
N ALA A 183 17.82 -9.03 -3.89
CA ALA A 183 17.70 -10.26 -4.65
C ALA A 183 17.75 -10.01 -6.16
N LYS A 184 17.85 -11.09 -6.94
CA LYS A 184 17.83 -11.01 -8.40
C LYS A 184 16.43 -10.71 -8.90
N PHE A 185 16.33 -9.86 -9.91
CA PHE A 185 15.07 -9.62 -10.62
C PHE A 185 14.90 -10.68 -11.70
N THR A 186 14.21 -11.77 -11.35
CA THR A 186 14.02 -12.91 -12.26
C THR A 186 12.63 -12.88 -12.92
N PRO A 187 12.44 -13.58 -14.06
CA PRO A 187 11.12 -13.74 -14.68
C PRO A 187 10.08 -14.36 -13.75
N GLU A 188 10.49 -15.27 -12.86
CA GLU A 188 9.60 -15.90 -11.87
C GLU A 188 9.13 -14.87 -10.85
N PHE A 189 10.05 -14.01 -10.36
CA PHE A 189 9.69 -12.90 -9.50
C PHE A 189 8.74 -11.94 -10.23
N ALA A 190 9.03 -11.59 -11.49
CA ALA A 190 8.19 -10.70 -12.28
C ALA A 190 6.76 -11.26 -12.45
N THR A 191 6.64 -12.56 -12.72
CA THR A 191 5.35 -13.25 -12.83
C THR A 191 4.60 -13.24 -11.49
N LYS A 192 5.31 -13.50 -10.38
CA LYS A 192 4.74 -13.44 -9.03
C LYS A 192 4.26 -12.04 -8.69
N ALA A 193 5.05 -11.01 -8.99
CA ALA A 193 4.72 -9.62 -8.75
C ALA A 193 3.56 -9.13 -9.63
N ALA A 194 3.51 -9.55 -10.90
CA ALA A 194 2.36 -9.29 -11.77
C ALA A 194 1.08 -9.89 -11.19
N ASN A 195 1.12 -11.11 -10.63
CA ASN A 195 -0.04 -11.70 -9.97
C ASN A 195 -0.47 -10.89 -8.73
N TRP A 196 0.47 -10.36 -7.93
CA TRP A 196 0.13 -9.46 -6.83
C TRP A 196 -0.61 -8.22 -7.32
N VAL A 197 -0.11 -7.57 -8.38
CA VAL A 197 -0.74 -6.38 -8.96
C VAL A 197 -2.10 -6.74 -9.56
N ARG A 198 -2.22 -7.86 -10.26
CA ARG A 198 -3.48 -8.34 -10.85
C ARG A 198 -4.57 -8.55 -9.81
N ASN A 199 -4.23 -9.19 -8.69
CA ASN A 199 -5.18 -9.57 -7.66
C ASN A 199 -5.45 -8.45 -6.64
N ALA A 200 -4.59 -7.43 -6.58
CA ALA A 200 -4.76 -6.24 -5.76
C ALA A 200 -6.19 -5.67 -5.85
N ASN A 201 -6.90 -5.74 -4.73
CA ASN A 201 -8.35 -5.47 -4.62
C ASN A 201 -8.67 -4.48 -3.49
N THR A 202 -7.70 -3.62 -3.14
CA THR A 202 -7.94 -2.50 -2.22
C THR A 202 -8.36 -1.25 -2.99
N PRO A 203 -9.03 -0.27 -2.33
CA PRO A 203 -9.51 0.93 -3.00
C PRO A 203 -8.43 1.84 -3.61
N LEU A 204 -7.16 1.69 -3.24
CA LEU A 204 -6.04 2.39 -3.85
C LEU A 204 -4.74 1.58 -3.67
N ASN A 205 -4.11 1.21 -4.78
CA ASN A 205 -2.89 0.41 -4.79
C ASN A 205 -1.76 1.20 -5.46
N ILE A 206 -0.62 1.33 -4.76
CA ILE A 206 0.61 1.96 -5.25
C ILE A 206 1.63 0.87 -5.51
N ILE A 207 2.16 0.82 -6.74
CA ILE A 207 3.11 -0.19 -7.20
C ILE A 207 4.46 0.49 -7.43
N GLU A 208 5.47 0.06 -6.69
CA GLU A 208 6.85 0.50 -6.88
C GLU A 208 7.61 -0.50 -7.73
N VAL A 209 8.14 -0.05 -8.88
CA VAL A 209 8.87 -0.87 -9.85
C VAL A 209 10.33 -0.46 -9.98
N GLY A 210 11.14 -1.33 -10.57
CA GLY A 210 12.56 -1.07 -10.83
C GLY A 210 12.77 0.14 -11.75
N GLY A 211 13.91 0.83 -11.59
CA GLY A 211 14.22 2.05 -12.34
C GLY A 211 14.78 1.86 -13.75
N ARG A 212 14.40 0.78 -14.45
CA ARG A 212 14.82 0.45 -15.81
C ARG A 212 13.63 -0.08 -16.61
N ILE A 213 13.56 0.23 -17.89
CA ILE A 213 12.59 -0.42 -18.80
C ILE A 213 13.13 -1.81 -19.12
N THR A 214 12.47 -2.85 -18.61
CA THR A 214 12.86 -4.26 -18.81
C THR A 214 11.65 -5.12 -19.11
N ASN A 215 11.87 -6.36 -19.56
CA ASN A 215 10.78 -7.31 -19.80
C ASN A 215 10.05 -7.67 -18.49
N GLU A 216 10.77 -7.75 -17.37
CA GLU A 216 10.19 -8.01 -16.06
C GLU A 216 9.24 -6.88 -15.63
N ASN A 217 9.68 -5.62 -15.77
CA ASN A 217 8.82 -4.48 -15.50
C ASN A 217 7.63 -4.42 -16.48
N ARG A 218 7.80 -4.81 -17.75
CA ARG A 218 6.70 -4.94 -18.71
C ARG A 218 5.63 -5.92 -18.22
N ILE A 219 6.04 -7.08 -17.72
CA ILE A 219 5.12 -8.11 -17.19
C ILE A 219 4.34 -7.57 -15.98
N ILE A 220 5.00 -6.89 -15.06
CA ILE A 220 4.38 -6.34 -13.84
C ILE A 220 3.46 -5.17 -14.17
N MET A 221 3.95 -4.19 -14.93
CA MET A 221 3.25 -2.94 -15.18
C MET A 221 2.00 -3.11 -16.05
N ARG A 222 1.95 -4.15 -16.90
CA ARG A 222 0.75 -4.45 -17.71
C ARG A 222 -0.48 -4.78 -16.87
N GLU A 223 -0.31 -5.17 -15.61
CA GLU A 223 -1.43 -5.45 -14.68
C GLU A 223 -1.90 -4.20 -13.92
N ALA A 224 -1.19 -3.08 -14.07
CA ALA A 224 -1.56 -1.78 -13.50
C ALA A 224 -2.59 -1.06 -14.37
N THR A 225 -3.05 0.10 -13.92
CA THR A 225 -4.10 0.90 -14.60
C THR A 225 -3.66 2.33 -14.89
N HIS A 226 -2.84 2.90 -14.01
CA HIS A 226 -2.38 4.27 -14.10
C HIS A 226 -0.88 4.35 -13.84
N ALA A 227 -0.23 5.40 -14.33
CA ALA A 227 1.20 5.64 -14.14
C ALA A 227 1.48 7.05 -13.60
N VAL A 228 2.42 7.11 -12.67
CA VAL A 228 3.14 8.32 -12.26
C VAL A 228 4.57 8.16 -12.75
N ILE A 229 5.00 9.07 -13.63
CA ILE A 229 6.37 9.11 -14.14
C ILE A 229 7.15 10.10 -13.28
N LEU A 230 8.24 9.63 -12.67
CA LEU A 230 9.13 10.44 -11.84
C LEU A 230 10.56 10.32 -12.39
N SER A 231 11.12 11.45 -12.82
CA SER A 231 12.46 11.46 -13.41
C SER A 231 13.31 12.61 -12.91
N GLY A 232 14.55 12.31 -12.48
CA GLY A 232 15.58 13.35 -12.31
C GLY A 232 16.26 13.77 -13.61
N LYS A 233 15.81 13.23 -14.76
CA LYS A 233 16.40 13.42 -16.08
C LYS A 233 15.30 13.68 -17.11
N ASN A 234 15.16 14.92 -17.58
CA ASN A 234 14.06 15.30 -18.48
C ASN A 234 14.14 14.57 -19.84
N ASP A 235 15.35 14.30 -20.33
CA ASP A 235 15.61 13.50 -21.55
C ASP A 235 15.12 12.06 -21.44
N LYS A 236 14.89 11.56 -20.22
CA LYS A 236 14.37 10.22 -19.95
C LYS A 236 12.85 10.16 -19.82
N ILE A 237 12.16 11.29 -19.71
CA ILE A 237 10.70 11.28 -19.57
C ILE A 237 10.01 10.66 -20.81
N PRO A 238 10.37 11.01 -22.06
CA PRO A 238 9.69 10.49 -23.25
C PRO A 238 9.71 8.95 -23.36
N GLU A 239 10.84 8.30 -23.10
CA GLU A 239 10.94 6.82 -23.16
C GLU A 239 10.01 6.13 -22.13
N TRP A 240 9.78 6.75 -20.96
CA TRP A 240 8.86 6.21 -19.96
C TRP A 240 7.40 6.49 -20.28
N GLN A 241 7.10 7.62 -20.94
CA GLN A 241 5.76 7.90 -21.46
C GLN A 241 5.37 6.86 -22.51
N GLU A 242 6.21 6.68 -23.54
CA GLU A 242 6.01 5.67 -24.60
C GLU A 242 5.86 4.27 -24.01
N PHE A 243 6.67 3.92 -23.01
CA PHE A 243 6.56 2.64 -22.35
C PHE A 243 5.22 2.46 -21.64
N CYS A 244 4.75 3.46 -20.87
CA CYS A 244 3.45 3.39 -20.19
C CYS A 244 2.29 3.32 -21.19
N GLU A 245 2.34 4.12 -22.25
CA GLU A 245 1.34 4.13 -23.32
C GLU A 245 1.29 2.78 -24.06
N SER A 246 2.44 2.16 -24.34
CA SER A 246 2.53 0.83 -24.95
C SER A 246 1.87 -0.28 -24.11
N LEU A 247 1.65 -0.03 -22.83
CA LEU A 247 0.99 -0.93 -21.88
C LEU A 247 -0.47 -0.57 -21.64
N GLY A 248 -0.98 0.50 -22.28
CA GLY A 248 -2.33 1.01 -22.06
C GLY A 248 -2.54 1.67 -20.69
N LEU A 249 -1.46 2.12 -20.04
CA LEU A 249 -1.56 2.80 -18.74
C LEU A 249 -1.97 4.25 -18.93
N ARG A 250 -2.95 4.70 -18.15
CA ARG A 250 -3.30 6.12 -18.09
C ARG A 250 -2.26 6.88 -17.27
N ILE A 251 -1.47 7.72 -17.91
CA ILE A 251 -0.54 8.60 -17.21
C ILE A 251 -1.34 9.67 -16.46
N VAL A 252 -1.16 9.75 -15.14
CA VAL A 252 -1.85 10.72 -14.27
C VAL A 252 -0.91 11.80 -13.74
N ALA A 253 0.39 11.54 -13.75
CA ALA A 253 1.38 12.55 -13.41
C ALA A 253 2.72 12.33 -14.12
N ILE A 254 3.39 13.43 -14.46
CA ILE A 254 4.76 13.49 -14.97
C ILE A 254 5.51 14.52 -14.12
N ILE A 255 6.43 14.05 -13.29
CA ILE A 255 7.07 14.86 -12.26
C ILE A 255 8.59 14.83 -12.47
N HIS A 256 9.20 16.01 -12.57
CA HIS A 256 10.64 16.16 -12.51
C HIS A 256 11.10 16.13 -11.04
N SER A 257 12.01 15.22 -10.70
CA SER A 257 12.62 15.14 -9.37
C SER A 257 13.96 15.87 -9.38
N ASP A 258 14.02 17.05 -8.79
CA ASP A 258 15.26 17.82 -8.69
C ASP A 258 15.82 17.71 -7.27
N LEU A 259 17.05 17.19 -7.10
CA LEU A 259 17.66 17.03 -5.78
C LEU A 259 18.23 18.33 -5.22
N GLU A 260 18.61 19.27 -6.08
CA GLU A 260 19.30 20.51 -5.71
C GLU A 260 18.35 21.68 -5.51
N ASP A 261 17.13 21.57 -6.04
CA ASP A 261 16.11 22.59 -5.87
C ASP A 261 15.57 22.66 -4.44
N LYS A 262 14.91 23.79 -4.14
CA LYS A 262 14.37 24.12 -2.81
C LYS A 262 12.86 24.23 -2.79
N GLU A 263 12.22 24.30 -3.97
CA GLU A 263 10.78 24.52 -4.08
C GLU A 263 10.14 23.54 -5.07
N ASP A 264 8.91 23.13 -4.74
CA ASP A 264 8.05 22.42 -5.68
C ASP A 264 7.47 23.43 -6.69
N VAL A 265 7.12 22.93 -7.87
CA VAL A 265 6.41 23.73 -8.89
C VAL A 265 5.28 22.88 -9.43
N ILE A 266 4.05 23.40 -9.39
CA ILE A 266 2.89 22.80 -10.08
C ILE A 266 2.70 23.55 -11.40
N GLU A 267 2.88 22.87 -12.53
CA GLU A 267 2.71 23.46 -13.87
C GLU A 267 1.29 23.23 -14.40
N SER A 268 0.73 22.04 -14.14
CA SER A 268 -0.62 21.67 -14.53
C SER A 268 -1.18 20.67 -13.52
N GLU A 269 -2.44 20.82 -13.10
CA GLU A 269 -3.14 19.82 -12.27
C GLU A 269 -3.98 18.83 -13.10
N SER A 270 -4.35 19.20 -14.33
CA SER A 270 -5.32 18.47 -15.17
C SER A 270 -5.09 18.77 -16.65
N PRO A 271 -5.22 17.78 -17.57
CA PRO A 271 -5.68 16.40 -17.35
C PRO A 271 -4.61 15.46 -16.76
N VAL A 272 -3.35 15.92 -16.72
CA VAL A 272 -2.20 15.23 -16.14
C VAL A 272 -1.52 16.20 -15.18
N LEU A 273 -1.17 15.74 -13.98
CA LEU A 273 -0.40 16.52 -13.03
C LEU A 273 1.05 16.63 -13.51
N THR A 274 1.53 17.85 -13.78
CA THR A 274 2.92 18.08 -14.20
C THR A 274 3.61 19.11 -13.33
N GLY A 275 4.93 19.01 -13.26
CA GLY A 275 5.77 19.97 -12.59
C GLY A 275 6.99 19.32 -11.95
N LYS A 276 7.45 19.92 -10.86
CA LYS A 276 8.70 19.56 -10.19
C LYS A 276 8.47 19.28 -8.71
N VAL A 277 9.15 18.26 -8.20
CA VAL A 277 9.29 17.99 -6.78
C VAL A 277 10.76 18.17 -6.38
N HIS A 278 11.00 18.97 -5.35
CA HIS A 278 12.35 19.18 -4.85
C HIS A 278 12.80 18.06 -3.90
N CYS A 279 14.10 17.80 -3.83
CA CYS A 279 14.86 17.10 -2.80
C CYS A 279 14.28 15.75 -2.29
N LEU A 280 13.96 14.78 -3.16
CA LEU A 280 13.50 13.43 -2.73
C LEU A 280 14.63 12.58 -2.09
N GLU A 281 15.08 13.00 -0.91
CA GLU A 281 16.17 12.40 -0.15
C GLU A 281 15.69 11.30 0.82
N ARG A 282 16.48 10.25 0.95
CA ARG A 282 16.21 9.14 1.87
C ARG A 282 16.36 9.60 3.31
N GLY A 283 15.44 9.18 4.17
CA GLY A 283 15.46 9.57 5.58
C GLY A 283 14.84 10.95 5.87
N LYS A 284 14.26 11.62 4.87
CA LYS A 284 13.43 12.81 5.09
C LYS A 284 11.96 12.48 4.93
N ASP A 285 11.12 13.13 5.74
CA ASP A 285 9.68 13.15 5.49
C ASP A 285 9.38 14.13 4.36
N VAL A 286 8.71 13.65 3.32
CA VAL A 286 8.34 14.41 2.12
C VAL A 286 6.82 14.53 1.96
N SER A 287 6.05 14.06 2.93
CA SER A 287 4.58 14.05 2.91
C SER A 287 3.96 15.45 2.94
N GLY A 288 4.68 16.43 3.51
CA GLY A 288 4.30 17.84 3.56
C GLY A 288 4.55 18.62 2.28
N ARG A 289 5.20 18.02 1.27
CA ARG A 289 5.53 18.71 0.01
C ARG A 289 4.31 18.98 -0.84
N GLU A 290 4.25 20.15 -1.46
CA GLU A 290 3.11 20.59 -2.26
C GLU A 290 2.83 19.62 -3.41
N MET A 291 3.86 19.20 -4.16
CA MET A 291 3.70 18.25 -5.25
C MET A 291 3.25 16.87 -4.74
N VAL A 292 3.72 16.44 -3.58
CA VAL A 292 3.32 15.16 -2.97
C VAL A 292 1.87 15.20 -2.49
N GLN A 293 1.45 16.30 -1.87
CA GLN A 293 0.06 16.52 -1.46
C GLN A 293 -0.89 16.63 -2.66
N MET A 294 -0.47 17.31 -3.72
CA MET A 294 -1.26 17.43 -4.94
C MET A 294 -1.43 16.06 -5.61
N LEU A 295 -0.34 15.30 -5.75
CA LEU A 295 -0.40 13.95 -6.27
C LEU A 295 -1.28 13.05 -5.40
N ALA A 296 -1.18 13.13 -4.07
CA ALA A 296 -2.06 12.38 -3.16
C ALA A 296 -3.56 12.64 -3.44
N LYS A 297 -3.95 13.91 -3.63
CA LYS A 297 -5.32 14.29 -4.00
C LYS A 297 -5.73 13.70 -5.36
N VAL A 298 -4.84 13.76 -6.36
CA VAL A 298 -5.09 13.14 -7.68
C VAL A 298 -5.35 11.63 -7.53
N LEU A 299 -4.50 10.92 -6.78
CA LEU A 299 -4.62 9.47 -6.61
C LEU A 299 -5.89 9.07 -5.84
N VAL A 300 -6.27 9.81 -4.80
CA VAL A 300 -7.52 9.55 -4.06
C VAL A 300 -8.74 9.71 -4.97
N ARG A 301 -8.78 10.73 -5.82
CA ARG A 301 -9.87 10.97 -6.78
C ARG A 301 -10.03 9.85 -7.80
N LEU A 302 -8.98 9.07 -8.10
CA LEU A 302 -9.09 7.92 -9.02
C LEU A 302 -10.00 6.81 -8.48
N GLY A 303 -10.04 6.64 -7.14
CA GLY A 303 -10.85 5.63 -6.47
C GLY A 303 -12.25 6.13 -6.09
N SER A 304 -12.52 7.43 -6.26
CA SER A 304 -13.82 8.05 -5.98
C SER A 304 -14.62 8.21 -7.27
N LYS A 305 -15.42 7.21 -7.63
CA LYS A 305 -16.53 7.34 -8.56
C LYS A 305 -17.78 6.70 -7.97
#